data_AF-A0A4Q4CHA7-F1
#
_entry.id   AF-A0A4Q4CHA7-F1
#
_cell.length_a   1.000
_cell.length_b   1.000
_cell.length_c   1.000
_cell.angle_alpha   90.00
_cell.angle_beta   90.00
_cell.angle_gamma   90.00
#
_symmetry.space_group_name_H-M   'P 1'
#
loop_
_entity.id
_entity.type
_entity.pdbx_description
1 polymer ?
#
loop_
_entity_poly.entity_id
_entity_poly.type
_entity_poly.pdbx_seq_one_letter_code
_entity_poly.pdbx_strand_id
1 'polypeptide(L)'
;MGHAPRPAPPAAARPGGPAYDLQELAISAPILGELVRAGQVCGVPVSITALDRAARIEAAAIELHERQGGMPARDDFLRSMAPPSFEARQRGRDKAQWCAGKRPEIERVDRLLTGEAGQALLRRAEAARGSFR
;
A
#
# COMPACT_ATOMS: atom_id res chain seq x y z
N MET A 1 -14.06 -20.64 52.07
CA MET A 1 -14.85 -19.74 51.21
C MET A 1 -13.88 -19.10 50.25
N GLY A 2 -13.88 -19.54 48.99
CA GLY A 2 -12.92 -19.11 47.97
C GLY A 2 -13.46 -17.95 47.15
N HIS A 3 -12.65 -16.90 46.99
CA HIS A 3 -12.84 -15.93 45.93
C HIS A 3 -11.66 -16.08 44.95
N ALA A 4 -11.96 -16.64 43.77
CA ALA A 4 -11.04 -16.62 42.64
C ALA A 4 -10.96 -15.17 42.10
N PRO A 5 -9.76 -14.68 41.74
CA PRO A 5 -9.64 -13.39 41.08
C PRO A 5 -10.28 -13.45 39.69
N ARG A 6 -11.09 -12.42 39.40
CA ARG A 6 -11.76 -12.23 38.10
C ARG A 6 -10.69 -12.10 37.01
N PRO A 7 -10.77 -12.81 35.87
CA PRO A 7 -9.82 -12.62 34.79
C PRO A 7 -9.90 -11.17 34.29
N ALA A 8 -8.74 -10.52 34.16
CA ALA A 8 -8.65 -9.22 33.51
C ALA A 8 -9.17 -9.35 32.06
N PRO A 9 -9.91 -8.36 31.54
CA PRO A 9 -10.34 -8.39 30.14
C PRO A 9 -9.13 -8.51 29.22
N PRO A 10 -9.24 -9.22 28.08
CA PRO A 10 -8.14 -9.32 27.12
C PRO A 10 -7.74 -7.90 26.70
N ALA A 11 -6.44 -7.62 26.77
CA ALA A 11 -5.87 -6.38 26.28
C ALA A 11 -6.39 -6.14 24.87
N ALA A 12 -7.22 -5.11 24.72
CA ALA A 12 -7.60 -4.60 23.42
C ALA A 12 -6.32 -4.42 22.61
N ALA A 13 -6.28 -4.99 21.40
CA ALA A 13 -5.21 -4.75 20.45
C ALA A 13 -4.99 -3.23 20.39
N ARG A 14 -3.85 -2.77 20.94
CA ARG A 14 -3.52 -1.35 20.91
C ARG A 14 -3.51 -0.95 19.44
N PRO A 15 -4.33 0.03 19.03
CA PRO A 15 -4.13 0.64 17.73
C PRO A 15 -2.67 1.12 17.73
N GLY A 16 -1.91 0.77 16.68
CA GLY A 16 -0.57 1.31 16.50
C GLY A 16 -0.64 2.83 16.64
N GLY A 17 0.31 3.43 17.36
CA GLY A 17 0.35 4.88 17.47
C GLY A 17 0.61 5.53 16.10
N PRO A 18 0.44 6.85 15.97
CA PRO A 18 0.61 7.56 14.70
C PRO A 18 1.95 7.25 14.01
N ALA A 19 3.03 7.11 14.77
CA ALA A 19 4.35 6.76 14.24
C ALA A 19 4.41 5.36 13.59
N TYR A 20 3.70 4.38 14.15
CA TYR A 20 3.62 3.03 13.60
C TYR A 20 2.81 3.02 12.29
N ASP A 21 1.67 3.73 12.28
CA ASP A 21 0.82 3.86 11.09
C ASP A 21 1.54 4.58 9.93
N LEU A 22 2.35 5.59 10.23
CA LEU A 22 3.19 6.29 9.24
C LEU A 22 4.29 5.39 8.67
N GLN A 23 4.93 4.58 9.51
CA GLN A 23 5.97 3.66 9.07
C GLN A 23 5.40 2.54 8.19
N GLU A 24 4.26 1.96 8.57
CA GLU A 24 3.59 0.94 7.77
C GLU A 24 3.09 1.48 6.43
N LEU A 25 2.60 2.73 6.41
CA LEU A 25 2.23 3.44 5.18
C LEU A 25 3.43 3.63 4.25
N ALA A 26 4.57 4.09 4.78
CA ALA A 26 5.79 4.30 4.00
C ALA A 26 6.36 3.00 3.41
N ILE A 27 6.18 1.86 4.09
CA ILE A 27 6.64 0.55 3.62
C ILE A 27 5.67 -0.05 2.59
N SER A 28 4.36 0.07 2.82
CA SER A 28 3.35 -0.64 2.04
C SER A 28 2.95 0.10 0.77
N ALA A 29 2.90 1.44 0.80
CA ALA A 29 2.42 2.24 -0.33
C ALA A 29 3.24 2.09 -1.62
N PRO A 30 4.59 2.02 -1.60
CA PRO A 30 5.36 1.80 -2.82
C PRO A 30 4.98 0.49 -3.54
N ILE A 31 4.86 -0.59 -2.76
CA ILE A 31 4.55 -1.94 -3.28
C ILE A 31 3.14 -1.97 -3.87
N LEU A 32 2.17 -1.38 -3.16
CA LEU A 32 0.78 -1.31 -3.64
C LEU A 32 0.69 -0.56 -4.96
N GLY A 33 1.33 0.61 -5.04
CA GLY A 33 1.29 1.40 -6.25
C GLY A 33 2.04 0.76 -7.41
N GLU A 34 3.20 0.16 -7.17
CA GLU A 34 3.93 -0.60 -8.19
C GLU A 34 3.02 -1.67 -8.81
N LEU A 35 2.31 -2.43 -7.96
CA LEU A 35 1.46 -3.53 -8.41
C LEU A 35 0.18 -3.07 -9.12
N VAL A 36 -0.40 -1.93 -8.73
CA VAL A 36 -1.50 -1.30 -9.48
C VAL A 36 -1.06 -0.88 -10.88
N ARG A 37 0.09 -0.21 -11.00
CA ARG A 37 0.67 0.16 -12.31
C ARG A 37 1.09 -1.06 -13.11
N ALA A 38 1.60 -2.11 -12.47
CA ALA A 38 1.90 -3.38 -13.13
C ALA A 38 0.64 -4.04 -13.72
N GLY A 39 -0.50 -4.00 -13.03
CA GLY A 39 -1.79 -4.45 -13.55
C GLY A 39 -2.15 -3.79 -14.89
N GLN A 40 -2.02 -2.47 -14.96
CA GLN A 40 -2.26 -1.69 -16.18
C GLN A 40 -1.29 -2.06 -17.31
N VAL A 41 0.00 -2.18 -17.01
CA VAL A 41 1.02 -2.55 -18.01
C VAL A 41 0.80 -3.97 -18.54
N CYS A 42 0.43 -4.90 -17.66
CA CYS A 42 0.32 -6.32 -17.97
C CYS A 42 -1.07 -6.75 -18.47
N GLY A 43 -2.06 -5.84 -18.49
CA GLY A 43 -3.43 -6.18 -18.87
C GLY A 43 -4.10 -7.13 -17.87
N VAL A 44 -3.65 -7.12 -16.62
CA VAL A 44 -4.27 -7.90 -15.54
C VAL A 44 -5.34 -7.02 -14.90
N PRO A 45 -6.61 -7.44 -14.89
CA PRO A 45 -7.67 -6.64 -14.31
C PRO A 45 -7.46 -6.48 -12.81
N VAL A 46 -7.63 -5.25 -12.33
CA VAL A 46 -7.67 -4.89 -10.91
C VAL A 46 -9.06 -4.32 -10.64
N SER A 47 -9.68 -4.73 -9.53
CA SER A 47 -11.02 -4.29 -9.18
C SER A 47 -11.07 -2.78 -8.93
N ILE A 48 -12.22 -2.16 -9.24
CA ILE A 48 -12.43 -0.72 -9.02
C ILE A 48 -12.23 -0.36 -7.53
N THR A 49 -12.69 -1.23 -6.62
CA THR A 49 -12.50 -1.04 -5.18
C THR A 49 -11.02 -1.06 -4.78
N ALA A 50 -10.22 -1.97 -5.34
CA ALA A 50 -8.78 -1.98 -5.09
C ALA A 50 -8.10 -0.73 -5.66
N LEU A 51 -8.48 -0.29 -6.85
CA LEU A 51 -7.96 0.94 -7.47
C LEU A 51 -8.29 2.20 -6.63
N ASP A 52 -9.53 2.35 -6.16
CA ASP A 52 -9.93 3.48 -5.31
C ASP A 52 -9.13 3.51 -3.99
N ARG A 53 -9.05 2.36 -3.31
CA ARG A 53 -8.32 2.24 -2.05
C ARG A 53 -6.84 2.49 -2.23
N ALA A 54 -6.23 1.92 -3.27
CA ALA A 54 -4.82 2.17 -3.60
C ALA A 54 -4.57 3.67 -3.85
N ALA A 55 -5.41 4.35 -4.64
CA ALA A 55 -5.26 5.77 -4.91
C ALA A 55 -5.30 6.63 -3.64
N ARG A 56 -6.18 6.31 -2.68
CA ARG A 56 -6.28 7.03 -1.41
C ARG A 56 -5.09 6.76 -0.49
N ILE A 57 -4.60 5.52 -0.45
CA ILE A 57 -3.38 5.14 0.29
C ILE A 57 -2.15 5.83 -0.32
N GLU A 58 -2.03 5.83 -1.66
CA GLU A 58 -0.96 6.53 -2.38
C GLU A 58 -0.99 8.03 -2.10
N ALA A 59 -2.17 8.68 -2.13
CA ALA A 59 -2.30 10.09 -1.81
C ALA A 59 -1.81 10.41 -0.37
N ALA A 60 -2.11 9.55 0.60
CA ALA A 60 -1.61 9.69 1.97
C ALA A 60 -0.08 9.57 2.05
N ALA A 61 0.50 8.61 1.33
CA ALA A 61 1.94 8.40 1.30
C ALA A 61 2.67 9.56 0.60
N ILE A 62 2.11 10.09 -0.50
CA ILE A 62 2.65 11.28 -1.18
C ILE A 62 2.73 12.46 -0.22
N GLU A 63 1.64 12.76 0.50
CA GLU A 63 1.61 13.85 1.49
C GLU A 63 2.63 13.62 2.62
N LEU A 64 2.78 12.38 3.08
CA LEU A 64 3.77 12.01 4.10
C LEU A 64 5.20 12.30 3.61
N HIS A 65 5.56 11.80 2.42
CA HIS A 65 6.90 11.99 1.86
C HIS A 65 7.19 13.47 1.57
N GLU A 66 6.21 14.21 1.05
CA GLU A 66 6.34 15.65 0.84
C GLU A 66 6.59 16.41 2.14
N ARG A 67 5.95 16.01 3.26
CA ARG A 67 6.20 16.63 4.57
C ARG A 67 7.55 16.26 5.18
N GLN A 68 8.02 15.03 4.96
CA GLN A 68 9.28 14.57 5.53
C GLN A 68 10.51 15.16 4.84
N GLY A 69 10.44 15.39 3.53
CA GLY A 69 11.62 15.82 2.75
C GLY A 69 11.31 16.76 1.59
N GLY A 70 10.13 17.37 1.57
CA GLY A 70 9.70 18.28 0.51
C GLY A 70 9.41 17.58 -0.81
N MET A 71 9.33 18.39 -1.87
CA MET A 71 9.14 17.92 -3.25
C MET A 71 10.13 16.82 -3.68
N PRO A 72 11.43 16.86 -3.34
CA PRO A 72 12.36 15.79 -3.69
C PRO A 72 11.96 14.42 -3.13
N ALA A 73 11.57 14.34 -1.85
CA ALA A 73 11.16 13.07 -1.24
C ALA A 73 9.86 12.54 -1.84
N ARG A 74 8.93 13.43 -2.19
CA ARG A 74 7.72 13.08 -2.96
C ARG A 74 8.09 12.50 -4.33
N ASP A 75 8.99 13.15 -5.05
CA ASP A 75 9.36 12.72 -6.40
C ASP A 75 10.15 11.41 -6.38
N ASP A 76 10.98 11.18 -5.37
CA ASP A 76 11.68 9.91 -5.11
C ASP A 76 10.67 8.79 -4.85
N PHE A 77 9.66 9.05 -4.02
CA PHE A 77 8.57 8.11 -3.77
C PHE A 77 7.81 7.77 -5.06
N LEU A 78 7.43 8.76 -5.87
CA LEU A 78 6.77 8.53 -7.17
C LEU A 78 7.63 7.70 -8.13
N ARG A 79 8.95 7.92 -8.15
CA ARG A 79 9.88 7.13 -8.96
C ARG A 79 10.06 5.70 -8.48
N SER A 80 10.08 5.46 -7.17
CA SER A 80 10.19 4.10 -6.58
C SER A 80 9.06 3.16 -7.02
N MET A 81 7.97 3.77 -7.44
CA MET A 81 6.69 3.20 -7.75
C MET A 81 6.48 2.94 -9.25
N ALA A 82 7.38 3.44 -10.10
CA ALA A 82 7.27 3.36 -11.54
C ALA A 82 7.61 1.94 -12.05
N PRO A 83 6.86 1.41 -13.03
CA PRO A 83 7.22 0.16 -13.69
C PRO A 83 8.57 0.33 -14.42
N PRO A 84 9.31 -0.78 -14.65
CA PRO A 84 10.60 -0.72 -15.33
C PRO A 84 10.44 -0.21 -16.77
N SER A 85 11.44 0.53 -17.24
CA SER A 85 11.55 0.87 -18.66
C SER A 85 11.94 -0.38 -19.44
N PHE A 86 11.06 -0.87 -20.30
CA PHE A 86 11.40 -1.99 -21.18
C PHE A 86 12.25 -1.52 -22.36
N GLU A 87 13.40 -2.15 -22.56
CA GLU A 87 14.32 -1.84 -23.66
C GLU A 87 13.64 -1.96 -25.02
N ALA A 88 13.84 -0.99 -25.91
CA ALA A 88 13.14 -0.95 -27.20
C ALA A 88 13.36 -2.22 -28.05
N ARG A 89 14.55 -2.84 -27.96
CA ARG A 89 14.92 -4.03 -28.76
C ARG A 89 14.30 -5.33 -28.24
N GLN A 90 13.95 -5.38 -26.95
CA GLN A 90 13.49 -6.61 -26.28
C GLN A 90 12.14 -6.44 -25.60
N ARG A 91 11.51 -5.28 -25.76
CA ARG A 91 10.29 -4.83 -25.09
C ARG A 91 9.21 -5.90 -24.99
N GLY A 92 8.95 -6.63 -26.07
CA GLY A 92 7.92 -7.68 -26.07
C GLY A 92 8.24 -8.85 -25.12
N ARG A 93 9.49 -9.32 -25.12
CA ARG A 93 9.93 -10.48 -24.31
C ARG A 93 10.13 -10.09 -22.84
N ASP A 94 10.81 -8.98 -22.59
CA ASP A 94 11.08 -8.51 -21.22
C ASP A 94 9.78 -8.16 -20.51
N LYS A 95 8.86 -7.50 -21.22
CA LYS A 95 7.51 -7.21 -20.70
C LYS A 95 6.75 -8.49 -20.41
N ALA A 96 6.75 -9.47 -21.32
CA ALA A 96 6.03 -10.72 -21.11
C ALA A 96 6.57 -11.51 -19.90
N GLN A 97 7.90 -11.58 -19.75
CA GLN A 97 8.53 -12.26 -18.61
C GLN A 97 8.24 -11.53 -17.30
N TRP A 98 8.38 -10.20 -17.28
CA TRP A 98 8.06 -9.39 -16.10
C TRP A 98 6.58 -9.53 -15.69
N CYS A 99 5.66 -9.46 -16.66
CA CYS A 99 4.23 -9.64 -16.41
C CYS A 99 3.88 -11.04 -15.93
N ALA A 100 4.55 -12.08 -16.43
CA ALA A 100 4.37 -13.44 -15.94
C ALA A 100 4.75 -13.56 -14.46
N GLY A 101 5.83 -12.90 -14.03
CA GLY A 101 6.25 -12.84 -12.63
C GLY A 101 5.31 -12.01 -11.74
N LYS A 102 4.80 -10.88 -12.24
CA LYS A 102 3.99 -9.93 -11.44
C LYS A 102 2.53 -10.33 -11.28
N ARG A 103 1.94 -11.08 -12.20
CA ARG A 103 0.53 -11.50 -12.17
C ARG A 103 0.05 -12.06 -10.81
N PRO A 104 0.73 -13.04 -10.17
CA PRO A 104 0.27 -13.57 -8.87
C PRO A 104 0.31 -12.52 -7.74
N GLU A 105 1.24 -11.57 -7.80
CA GLU A 105 1.32 -10.46 -6.85
C GLU A 105 0.18 -9.46 -7.06
N ILE A 106 -0.14 -9.13 -8.31
CA ILE A 106 -1.26 -8.25 -8.69
C ILE A 106 -2.58 -8.83 -8.16
N GLU A 107 -2.84 -10.12 -8.41
CA GLU A 107 -4.05 -10.81 -7.93
C GLU A 107 -4.11 -10.91 -6.39
N ARG A 108 -2.95 -11.02 -5.72
CA ARG A 108 -2.88 -11.02 -4.26
C ARG A 108 -3.20 -9.64 -3.70
N VAL A 109 -2.67 -8.58 -4.31
CA VAL A 109 -2.94 -7.20 -3.90
C VAL A 109 -4.38 -6.81 -4.16
N ASP A 110 -4.98 -7.20 -5.28
CA ASP A 110 -6.39 -6.96 -5.55
C ASP A 110 -7.28 -7.59 -4.46
N ARG A 111 -7.04 -8.85 -4.10
CA ARG A 111 -7.75 -9.51 -2.99
C ARG A 111 -7.50 -8.86 -1.62
N LEU A 112 -6.26 -8.45 -1.35
CA LEU A 112 -5.93 -7.78 -0.11
C LEU A 112 -6.66 -6.43 0.00
N LEU A 113 -6.61 -5.64 -1.06
CA LEU A 113 -7.20 -4.31 -1.11
C LEU A 113 -8.72 -4.34 -1.14
N THR A 114 -9.36 -5.39 -1.66
CA THR A 114 -10.82 -5.57 -1.61
C THR A 114 -11.32 -6.07 -0.26
N GLY A 115 -10.49 -6.78 0.51
CA GLY A 115 -10.85 -7.32 1.83
C GLY A 115 -10.71 -6.34 3.01
N GLU A 116 -10.93 -6.88 4.22
CA GLU A 116 -10.81 -6.17 5.50
C GLU A 116 -9.41 -5.58 5.72
N ALA A 117 -8.36 -6.29 5.28
CA ALA A 117 -6.99 -5.80 5.36
C ALA A 117 -6.79 -4.50 4.57
N GLY A 118 -7.33 -4.42 3.35
CA GLY A 118 -7.34 -3.21 2.54
C GLY A 118 -8.10 -2.06 3.19
N GLN A 119 -9.25 -2.34 3.79
CA GLN A 119 -10.00 -1.32 4.55
C GLN A 119 -9.23 -0.84 5.79
N ALA A 120 -8.54 -1.73 6.49
CA ALA A 120 -7.70 -1.37 7.64
C ALA A 120 -6.49 -0.53 7.23
N LEU A 121 -5.85 -0.83 6.09
CA LEU A 121 -4.78 0.00 5.52
C LEU A 121 -5.30 1.39 5.15
N LEU A 122 -6.46 1.48 4.49
CA LEU A 122 -7.06 2.76 4.13
C LEU A 122 -7.34 3.62 5.36
N ARG A 123 -7.97 3.06 6.41
CA ARG A 123 -8.26 3.81 7.65
C ARG A 123 -6.98 4.35 8.29
N ARG A 124 -5.90 3.57 8.29
CA ARG A 124 -4.60 4.00 8.84
C ARG A 124 -3.96 5.09 7.99
N ALA A 125 -4.01 4.97 6.66
CA ALA A 125 -3.56 6.01 5.75
C ALA A 125 -4.32 7.33 5.96
N GLU A 126 -5.62 7.27 6.21
CA GLU A 126 -6.46 8.45 6.50
C GLU A 126 -6.19 9.04 7.88
N ALA A 127 -5.98 8.20 8.90
CA ALA A 127 -5.59 8.66 10.23
C ALA A 127 -4.22 9.34 10.22
N ALA A 128 -3.26 8.79 9.47
CA ALA A 128 -1.97 9.41 9.21
C ALA A 128 -2.13 10.80 8.57
N ARG A 129 -2.97 10.94 7.53
CA ARG A 129 -3.28 12.25 6.92
C ARG A 129 -3.93 13.23 7.90
N GLY A 130 -4.84 12.75 8.73
CA GLY A 130 -5.48 13.56 9.77
C GLY A 130 -4.49 14.09 10.81
N SER A 131 -3.42 13.35 11.07
CA SER A 131 -2.36 13.73 12.01
C SER A 131 -1.45 14.87 11.48
N PHE A 132 -1.61 15.24 10.20
CA PHE A 132 -0.87 16.33 9.57
C PHE A 132 -1.59 17.69 9.61
N ARG A 133 -2.89 17.70 9.96
CA ARG A 133 -3.68 18.92 10.08
C ARG A 133 -3.54 19.52 11.48
#